data_AF-A0A9W6X5U1-F1
#
_entry.id   AF-A0A9W6X5U1-F1
#
_cell.length_a   1.000
_cell.length_b   1.000
_cell.length_c   1.000
_cell.angle_alpha   90.00
_cell.angle_beta   90.00
_cell.angle_gamma   90.00
#
_symmetry.space_group_name_H-M   'P 1'
#
loop_
_entity.id
_entity.type
_entity.pdbx_description
1 polymer ?
#
loop_
_entity_poly.entity_id
_entity_poly.type
_entity_poly.pdbx_seq_one_letter_code
_entity_poly.pdbx_strand_id
1 'polypeptide(L)'
;MDHVKNPAIPREGHKTFVTPRALEIEEIGVILNNYDLAYLHVIERRGVHADIVQAPEVSVTRHFREVYKGVLLTSSGYDRADALTTVDEDAADMVAFGRSFIANPDFVERLRVGADLNPPNMKTLFPAPGSSLAIGYTDYPFMASSEK
;
A
#
# COMPACT_ATOMS: atom_id res chain seq x y z
N MET A 1 -23.21 16.31 21.65
CA MET A 1 -24.21 15.47 20.96
C MET A 1 -24.98 16.40 20.04
N ASP A 2 -25.11 16.06 18.74
CA ASP A 2 -25.99 16.71 17.72
C ASP A 2 -25.30 17.20 16.43
N HIS A 3 -24.64 16.32 15.66
CA HIS A 3 -24.27 16.61 14.27
C HIS A 3 -24.43 15.42 13.29
N VAL A 4 -25.43 14.54 13.47
CA VAL A 4 -25.71 13.50 12.46
C VAL A 4 -26.73 14.02 11.45
N LYS A 5 -26.25 14.40 10.26
CA LYS A 5 -27.10 14.76 9.11
C LYS A 5 -27.67 13.48 8.48
N ASN A 6 -28.96 13.27 8.73
CA ASN A 6 -29.89 12.39 8.02
C ASN A 6 -29.83 10.88 8.35
N PRO A 7 -30.76 10.35 9.17
CA PRO A 7 -30.85 8.91 9.39
C PRO A 7 -31.50 8.20 8.19
N ALA A 8 -30.90 7.10 7.73
CA ALA A 8 -31.52 6.23 6.74
C ALA A 8 -32.67 5.44 7.39
N ILE A 9 -33.83 5.39 6.73
CA ILE A 9 -35.01 4.66 7.21
C ILE A 9 -34.93 3.20 6.72
N PRO A 10 -34.85 2.19 7.61
CA PRO A 10 -34.87 0.79 7.20
C PRO A 10 -36.28 0.33 6.82
N ARG A 11 -36.39 -0.60 5.86
CA ARG A 11 -37.65 -1.30 5.56
C ARG A 11 -38.02 -2.27 6.69
N GLU A 12 -39.32 -2.38 6.94
CA GLU A 12 -39.92 -3.20 8.01
C GLU A 12 -39.37 -4.64 8.02
N GLY A 13 -38.98 -5.13 9.20
CA GLY A 13 -38.52 -6.50 9.43
C GLY A 13 -37.00 -6.71 9.51
N HIS A 14 -36.19 -5.68 9.21
CA HIS A 14 -34.74 -5.75 9.40
C HIS A 14 -34.32 -5.12 10.73
N LYS A 15 -33.35 -5.74 11.42
CA LYS A 15 -32.69 -5.13 12.59
C LYS A 15 -32.25 -3.72 12.20
N THR A 16 -32.45 -2.74 13.09
CA THR A 16 -31.88 -1.40 12.96
C THR A 16 -30.36 -1.54 12.93
N PHE A 17 -29.80 -1.70 11.74
CA PHE A 17 -28.44 -1.29 11.50
C PHE A 17 -28.49 0.23 11.63
N VAL A 18 -27.85 0.76 12.67
CA VAL A 18 -27.42 2.17 12.66
C VAL A 18 -26.87 2.40 11.25
N THR A 19 -27.37 3.42 10.55
CA THR A 19 -26.84 3.84 9.25
C THR A 19 -25.33 3.60 9.26
N PRO A 20 -24.72 2.85 8.33
CA PRO A 20 -23.28 2.66 8.37
C PRO A 20 -22.68 4.06 8.25
N ARG A 21 -22.31 4.66 9.38
CA ARG A 21 -21.53 5.86 9.36
C ARG A 21 -20.18 5.46 8.80
N ALA A 22 -19.52 6.39 8.12
CA ALA A 22 -18.11 6.21 7.86
C ALA A 22 -17.42 5.86 9.19
N LEU A 23 -16.66 4.77 9.18
CA LEU A 23 -15.77 4.47 10.28
C LEU A 23 -14.61 5.46 10.19
N GLU A 24 -14.21 5.99 11.33
CA GLU A 24 -12.94 6.69 11.41
C GLU A 24 -11.81 5.67 11.25
N ILE A 25 -10.67 6.13 10.73
CA ILE A 25 -9.56 5.24 10.35
C ILE A 25 -8.99 4.47 11.56
N GLU A 26 -9.04 5.06 12.75
CA GLU A 26 -8.66 4.45 14.04
C GLU A 26 -9.54 3.24 14.37
N GLU A 27 -10.85 3.35 14.09
CA GLU A 27 -11.82 2.31 14.42
C GLU A 27 -11.61 1.06 13.57
N ILE A 28 -11.20 1.25 12.33
CA ILE A 28 -10.89 0.15 11.41
C ILE A 28 -9.78 -0.71 12.03
N GLY A 29 -8.68 -0.11 12.48
CA GLY A 29 -7.56 -0.86 13.08
C GLY A 29 -7.98 -1.64 14.34
N VAL A 30 -8.81 -1.03 15.19
CA VAL A 30 -9.34 -1.69 16.40
C VAL A 30 -10.26 -2.85 16.05
N ILE A 31 -11.17 -2.68 15.09
CA ILE A 31 -12.09 -3.73 14.65
C ILE A 31 -11.33 -4.91 14.06
N LEU A 32 -10.30 -4.64 13.26
CA LEU A 32 -9.48 -5.67 12.60
C LEU A 32 -8.71 -6.55 13.60
N ASN A 33 -8.40 -6.05 14.80
CA ASN A 33 -7.77 -6.85 15.86
C ASN A 33 -8.66 -8.01 16.38
N ASN A 34 -9.97 -8.01 16.07
CA ASN A 34 -10.86 -9.12 16.44
C ASN A 34 -10.72 -10.34 15.51
N TYR A 35 -9.89 -10.24 14.47
CA TYR A 35 -9.65 -11.27 13.48
C TYR A 35 -8.19 -11.70 13.53
N ASP A 36 -7.96 -12.99 13.34
CA ASP A 36 -6.61 -13.55 13.20
C ASP A 36 -6.13 -13.38 11.75
N LEU A 37 -5.86 -12.12 11.37
CA LEU A 37 -5.44 -11.76 10.02
C LEU A 37 -3.93 -11.99 9.86
N ALA A 38 -3.54 -12.48 8.69
CA ALA A 38 -2.13 -12.63 8.34
C ALA A 38 -1.37 -11.30 8.36
N TYR A 39 -1.99 -10.23 7.85
CA TYR A 39 -1.48 -8.86 7.91
C TYR A 39 -2.58 -7.84 7.55
N LEU A 40 -2.33 -6.57 7.90
CA LEU A 40 -3.02 -5.41 7.34
C LEU A 40 -2.10 -4.71 6.34
N HIS A 41 -2.56 -4.49 5.11
CA HIS A 41 -1.80 -3.77 4.08
C HIS A 41 -2.40 -2.39 3.84
N VAL A 42 -1.59 -1.37 4.09
CA VAL A 42 -1.96 0.05 3.94
C VAL A 42 -1.19 0.71 2.80
N ILE A 43 -1.81 1.75 2.22
CA ILE A 43 -1.26 2.54 1.13
C ILE A 43 -1.01 3.95 1.66
N GLU A 44 0.24 4.41 1.62
CA GLU A 44 0.60 5.76 2.02
C GLU A 44 0.11 6.82 1.03
N ARG A 45 -0.15 8.01 1.56
CA ARG A 45 -0.45 9.23 0.79
C ARG A 45 0.82 9.82 0.18
N ARG A 46 1.53 9.02 -0.62
CA ARG A 46 2.82 9.37 -1.25
C ARG A 46 2.84 8.90 -2.70
N GLY A 47 3.83 9.37 -3.46
CA GLY A 47 3.97 9.00 -4.87
C GLY A 47 2.73 9.40 -5.70
N VAL A 48 2.10 8.42 -6.35
CA VAL A 48 0.87 8.67 -7.16
C VAL A 48 -0.37 8.94 -6.32
N HIS A 49 -0.28 8.79 -5.00
CA HIS A 49 -1.38 8.99 -4.05
C HIS A 49 -1.20 10.28 -3.22
N ALA A 50 -0.24 11.14 -3.56
CA ALA A 50 0.06 12.36 -2.80
C ALA A 50 -1.15 13.31 -2.68
N ASP A 51 -2.08 13.30 -3.65
CA ASP A 51 -3.23 14.20 -3.68
C ASP A 51 -4.47 13.65 -2.93
N ILE A 52 -4.38 12.49 -2.26
CA ILE A 52 -5.52 11.91 -1.53
C ILE A 52 -5.70 12.62 -0.18
N VAL A 53 -6.55 13.64 -0.17
CA VAL A 53 -6.81 14.50 1.01
C VAL A 53 -7.58 13.82 2.15
N GLN A 54 -8.20 12.66 1.90
CA GLN A 54 -8.94 11.90 2.92
C GLN A 54 -8.04 10.98 3.76
N ALA A 55 -6.77 10.82 3.39
CA ALA A 55 -5.81 10.05 4.17
C ALA A 55 -5.12 10.95 5.21
N PRO A 56 -4.68 10.41 6.37
CA PRO A 56 -3.87 11.14 7.33
C PRO A 56 -2.72 11.90 6.66
N GLU A 57 -2.54 13.16 7.05
CA GLU A 57 -1.56 14.07 6.44
C GLU A 57 -0.11 13.61 6.70
N VAL A 58 0.14 13.03 7.88
CA VAL A 58 1.49 12.65 8.31
C VAL A 58 1.90 11.28 7.77
N SER A 59 1.13 10.23 8.09
CA SER A 59 1.38 8.86 7.63
C SER A 59 0.17 7.99 7.93
N VAL A 60 -0.31 7.26 6.92
CA VAL A 60 -1.36 6.24 7.09
C VAL A 60 -0.84 5.10 7.96
N THR A 61 0.40 4.69 7.73
CA THR A 61 1.04 3.55 8.39
C THR A 61 1.19 3.77 9.88
N ARG A 62 1.79 4.90 10.29
CA ARG A 62 1.99 5.21 11.71
C ARG A 62 0.67 5.30 12.46
N HIS A 63 -0.34 5.86 11.79
CA HIS A 63 -1.68 5.92 12.33
C HIS A 63 -2.25 4.53 12.63
N PHE A 64 -2.17 3.59 11.68
CA PHE A 64 -2.58 2.21 11.92
C PHE A 64 -1.68 1.47 12.91
N ARG A 65 -0.38 1.77 12.97
CA ARG A 65 0.55 1.11 13.89
C ARG A 65 0.16 1.33 15.36
N GLU A 66 -0.39 2.50 15.70
CA GLU A 66 -0.87 2.82 17.05
C GLU A 66 -2.02 1.89 17.50
N VAL A 67 -2.93 1.56 16.59
CA VAL A 67 -4.19 0.86 16.90
C VAL A 67 -4.20 -0.63 16.52
N TYR A 68 -3.61 -1.02 15.40
CA TYR A 68 -3.55 -2.40 14.93
C TYR A 68 -2.38 -3.15 15.57
N LYS A 69 -2.61 -4.41 15.98
CA LYS A 69 -1.64 -5.21 16.76
C LYS A 69 -1.04 -6.38 15.99
N GLY A 70 -1.52 -6.66 14.78
CA GLY A 70 -0.95 -7.67 13.89
C GLY A 70 0.19 -7.13 13.02
N VAL A 71 0.56 -7.92 12.02
CA VAL A 71 1.59 -7.60 11.03
C VAL A 71 1.10 -6.50 10.10
N LEU A 72 1.86 -5.41 9.98
CA LEU A 72 1.55 -4.24 9.17
C LEU A 72 2.47 -4.18 7.95
N LEU A 73 1.88 -4.25 6.76
CA LEU A 73 2.54 -4.07 5.47
C LEU A 73 2.22 -2.67 4.95
N THR A 74 3.23 -1.82 4.77
CA THR A 74 3.05 -0.50 4.16
C THR A 74 3.45 -0.48 2.70
N SER A 75 2.96 0.48 1.93
CA SER A 75 3.27 0.62 0.52
C SER A 75 3.10 2.04 0.01
N SER A 76 3.47 2.24 -1.26
CA SER A 76 3.47 3.50 -2.00
C SER A 76 4.65 4.43 -1.71
N GLY A 77 5.36 4.78 -2.80
CA GLY A 77 6.36 5.84 -2.80
C GLY A 77 7.67 5.53 -2.07
N TYR A 78 7.87 4.30 -1.58
CA TYR A 78 9.10 3.89 -0.91
C TYR A 78 10.27 3.74 -1.89
N ASP A 79 11.43 4.22 -1.46
CA ASP A 79 12.74 3.83 -1.94
C ASP A 79 13.40 2.84 -0.96
N ARG A 80 14.69 2.53 -1.16
CA ARG A 80 15.40 1.59 -0.30
C ARG A 80 15.64 2.16 1.10
N ALA A 81 16.04 3.43 1.16
CA ALA A 81 16.49 4.05 2.40
C ALA A 81 15.29 4.26 3.34
N ASP A 82 14.20 4.84 2.83
CA ASP A 82 13.02 5.09 3.66
C ASP A 82 12.29 3.79 4.05
N ALA A 83 12.34 2.74 3.23
CA ALA A 83 11.82 1.43 3.58
C ALA A 83 12.58 0.79 4.74
N LEU A 84 13.92 0.85 4.74
CA LEU A 84 14.75 0.36 5.85
C LEU A 84 14.44 1.13 7.13
N THR A 85 14.45 2.47 7.06
CA THR A 85 14.10 3.32 8.22
C THR A 85 12.72 3.00 8.76
N THR A 86 11.73 2.77 7.91
CA THR A 86 10.35 2.48 8.34
C THR A 86 10.25 1.17 9.12
N VAL A 87 11.00 0.14 8.73
CA VAL A 87 11.07 -1.13 9.46
C VAL A 87 11.90 -0.99 10.74
N ASP A 88 13.05 -0.32 10.66
CA ASP A 88 13.94 -0.12 11.82
C ASP A 88 13.27 0.69 12.95
N GLU A 89 12.34 1.59 12.61
CA GLU A 89 11.55 2.39 13.56
C GLU A 89 10.26 1.70 14.04
N ASP A 90 10.03 0.43 13.70
CA ASP A 90 8.82 -0.33 14.04
C ASP A 90 7.52 0.33 13.54
N ALA A 91 7.62 1.17 12.49
CA ALA A 91 6.44 1.82 11.91
C ALA A 91 5.63 0.82 11.07
N ALA A 92 6.29 -0.13 10.42
CA ALA A 92 5.68 -1.28 9.76
C ALA A 92 6.61 -2.50 9.81
N ASP A 93 6.03 -3.69 9.75
CA ASP A 93 6.77 -4.95 9.73
C ASP A 93 7.35 -5.26 8.34
N MET A 94 6.70 -4.76 7.28
CA MET A 94 7.08 -5.01 5.89
C MET A 94 6.77 -3.82 4.99
N VAL A 95 7.49 -3.71 3.87
CA VAL A 95 7.26 -2.69 2.83
C VAL A 95 7.02 -3.34 1.46
N ALA A 96 5.91 -2.98 0.82
CA ALA A 96 5.52 -3.45 -0.51
C ALA A 96 5.94 -2.46 -1.60
N PHE A 97 6.61 -3.00 -2.63
CA PHE A 97 7.03 -2.27 -3.82
C PHE A 97 6.27 -2.75 -5.05
N GLY A 98 5.66 -1.83 -5.80
CA GLY A 98 4.90 -2.14 -7.02
C GLY A 98 5.71 -1.88 -8.29
N ARG A 99 5.72 -0.62 -8.74
CA ARG A 99 6.35 -0.19 -10.02
C ARG A 99 7.82 -0.59 -10.14
N SER A 100 8.59 -0.50 -9.06
CA SER A 100 9.99 -0.92 -9.05
C SER A 100 10.13 -2.42 -9.33
N PHE A 101 9.23 -3.25 -8.79
CA PHE A 101 9.21 -4.69 -9.02
C PHE A 101 8.83 -5.04 -10.47
N ILE A 102 7.95 -4.24 -11.10
CA ILE A 102 7.60 -4.42 -12.52
C ILE A 102 8.82 -4.23 -13.42
N ALA A 103 9.63 -3.21 -13.14
CA ALA A 103 10.77 -2.85 -13.99
C ALA A 103 12.05 -3.65 -13.68
N ASN A 104 12.09 -4.36 -12.55
CA ASN A 104 13.30 -5.01 -12.05
C ASN A 104 12.97 -6.46 -11.68
N PRO A 105 13.16 -7.44 -12.58
CA PRO A 105 12.84 -8.84 -12.30
C PRO A 105 13.69 -9.43 -11.14
N ASP A 106 14.83 -8.79 -10.86
CA ASP A 106 15.77 -9.07 -9.79
C ASP A 106 15.77 -8.00 -8.68
N PHE A 107 14.63 -7.31 -8.50
CA PHE A 107 14.50 -6.16 -7.59
C PHE A 107 15.06 -6.40 -6.18
N VAL A 108 14.75 -7.55 -5.57
CA VAL A 108 15.20 -7.90 -4.21
C VAL A 108 16.73 -7.95 -4.13
N GLU A 109 17.38 -8.52 -5.14
CA GLU A 109 18.84 -8.61 -5.19
C GLU A 109 19.46 -7.23 -5.38
N ARG A 110 18.87 -6.39 -6.25
CA ARG A 110 19.32 -5.00 -6.42
C ARG A 110 19.22 -4.22 -5.12
N LEU A 111 18.12 -4.35 -4.37
CA LEU A 111 18.01 -3.76 -3.04
C LEU A 111 19.08 -4.28 -2.07
N ARG A 112 19.37 -5.60 -2.10
CA ARG A 112 20.36 -6.22 -1.22
C ARG A 112 21.75 -5.64 -1.43
N VAL A 113 22.18 -5.47 -2.68
CA VAL A 113 23.53 -4.98 -3.01
C VAL A 113 23.60 -3.47 -3.25
N GLY A 114 22.46 -2.76 -3.23
CA GLY A 114 22.39 -1.33 -3.51
C GLY A 114 22.65 -0.99 -4.99
N ALA A 115 22.24 -1.86 -5.91
CA ALA A 115 22.39 -1.63 -7.35
C ALA A 115 21.33 -0.66 -7.89
N ASP A 116 21.65 -0.01 -9.01
CA ASP A 116 20.72 0.86 -9.73
C ASP A 116 19.47 0.09 -10.18
N LEU A 117 18.33 0.78 -10.16
CA LEU A 117 17.05 0.24 -10.60
C LEU A 117 16.75 0.68 -12.03
N ASN A 118 16.23 -0.24 -12.83
CA ASN A 118 15.63 0.09 -14.12
C ASN A 118 14.42 1.03 -13.89
N PRO A 119 14.27 2.09 -14.70
CA PRO A 119 13.11 2.96 -14.62
C PRO A 119 11.87 2.25 -15.19
N PRO A 120 10.68 2.37 -14.54
CA PRO A 120 9.46 1.79 -15.07
C PRO A 120 8.95 2.55 -16.30
N ASN A 121 8.55 1.81 -17.33
CA ASN A 121 7.83 2.37 -18.47
C ASN A 121 6.34 2.51 -18.17
N MET A 122 5.91 3.72 -17.83
CA MET A 122 4.51 3.99 -17.48
C MET A 122 3.52 3.81 -18.64
N LYS A 123 3.98 3.84 -19.91
CA LYS A 123 3.10 3.66 -21.08
C LYS A 123 2.69 2.22 -21.30
N THR A 124 3.46 1.27 -20.76
CA THR A 124 3.24 -0.17 -20.93
C THR A 124 2.68 -0.83 -19.68
N LEU A 125 2.43 -0.05 -18.61
CA LEU A 125 1.82 -0.56 -17.38
C LEU A 125 0.44 -1.18 -17.65
N PHE A 126 -0.31 -0.56 -18.57
CA PHE A 126 -1.56 -1.07 -19.13
C PHE A 126 -1.43 -1.05 -20.66
N PRO A 127 -0.96 -2.15 -21.29
CA PRO A 127 -0.72 -2.18 -22.72
C PRO A 127 -2.00 -1.89 -23.53
N ALA A 128 -1.87 -1.08 -24.57
CA ALA A 128 -2.98 -0.85 -25.50
C ALA A 128 -3.34 -2.17 -26.24
N PRO A 129 -4.61 -2.37 -26.60
CA PRO A 129 -5.02 -3.53 -27.40
C PRO A 129 -4.15 -3.71 -28.65
N GLY A 130 -3.68 -4.92 -28.92
CA GLY A 130 -2.81 -5.24 -30.05
C GLY A 130 -1.31 -4.96 -29.85
N SER A 131 -0.91 -4.39 -28.71
CA SER A 131 0.50 -4.24 -28.34
C SER A 131 1.12 -5.60 -27.97
N SER A 132 2.44 -5.74 -28.18
CA SER A 132 3.18 -6.88 -27.65
C SER A 132 3.18 -6.85 -26.12
N LEU A 133 2.77 -7.96 -25.49
CA LEU A 133 2.84 -8.12 -24.03
C LEU A 133 4.27 -8.35 -23.51
N ALA A 134 5.28 -8.48 -24.39
CA ALA A 134 6.66 -8.57 -23.94
C ALA A 134 7.17 -7.19 -23.47
N ILE A 135 6.79 -6.13 -24.19
CA ILE A 135 7.36 -4.79 -24.04
C ILE A 135 6.90 -4.14 -22.73
N GLY A 136 7.84 -3.87 -21.85
CA GLY A 136 7.63 -3.31 -20.52
C GLY A 136 6.92 -4.25 -19.55
N TYR A 137 7.03 -5.57 -19.77
CA TYR A 137 6.51 -6.61 -18.87
C TYR A 137 7.54 -7.73 -18.62
N THR A 138 8.08 -8.33 -19.68
CA THR A 138 9.07 -9.44 -19.58
C THR A 138 10.43 -9.12 -20.19
N ASP A 139 10.57 -7.97 -20.84
CA ASP A 139 11.80 -7.53 -21.51
C ASP A 139 12.70 -6.61 -20.65
N TYR A 140 12.34 -6.36 -19.39
CA TYR A 140 13.21 -5.64 -18.48
C TYR A 140 14.49 -6.43 -18.20
N PRO A 141 15.68 -5.81 -18.32
CA PRO A 141 16.94 -6.53 -18.14
C PRO A 141 17.21 -6.83 -16.66
N PHE A 142 17.76 -8.01 -16.41
CA PHE A 142 18.45 -8.33 -15.16
C PHE A 142 19.74 -7.50 -15.02
N MET A 143 20.22 -7.30 -13.80
CA MET A 143 21.53 -6.70 -13.58
C MET A 143 22.60 -7.65 -14.14
N ALA A 144 23.66 -7.10 -14.74
CA ALA A 144 24.74 -7.94 -15.26
C ALA A 144 25.35 -8.75 -14.12
N SER A 145 25.48 -10.07 -14.29
CA SER A 145 26.20 -10.89 -13.33
C SER A 145 27.66 -10.45 -13.32
N SER A 146 28.17 -10.10 -12.15
CA SER A 146 29.63 -10.04 -11.96
C SER A 146 30.11 -11.48 -12.14
N GLU A 147 30.80 -11.76 -13.24
CA GLU A 147 31.50 -13.04 -13.39
C GLU A 147 32.38 -13.24 -12.16
N LYS A 148 32.25 -14.42 -11.54
CA LYS A 148 32.97 -14.79 -10.33
C LYS A 148 34.22 -15.58 -10.69
#